data_AF-A0A7V9KZV1-F1
#
_entry.id   AF-A0A7V9KZV1-F1
#
_cell.length_a   1.000
_cell.length_b   1.000
_cell.length_c   1.000
_cell.angle_alpha   90.00
_cell.angle_beta   90.00
_cell.angle_gamma   90.00
#
_symmetry.space_group_name_H-M   'P 1'
#
loop_
_entity.id
_entity.type
_entity.pdbx_description
1 polymer ?
#
loop_
_entity_poly.entity_id
_entity_poly.type
_entity_poly.pdbx_seq_one_letter_code
_entity_poly.pdbx_strand_id
1 'polypeptide(L)' 'VRDEGPGFAEEFIDLAFDPFSRGDPARSGPGAGLGLAIVDVIARAHGGAAHAANRDRGADVWIELPDEPTA' A
#
# COMPACT_ATOMS: atom_id res chain seq x y z
N VAL A 1 7.58 3.80 4.49
CA VAL A 1 8.20 4.40 3.28
C VAL A 1 7.43 5.66 2.98
N ARG A 2 8.12 6.79 2.86
CA ARG A 2 7.49 8.09 2.64
C ARG A 2 7.96 8.64 1.31
N ASP A 3 7.03 9.14 0.52
CA ASP A 3 7.33 9.88 -0.70
C ASP A 3 6.84 11.33 -0.61
N GLU A 4 7.12 12.07 -1.67
CA GLU A 4 6.77 13.47 -1.84
C GLU A 4 5.94 13.69 -3.13
N GLY A 5 5.29 12.63 -3.62
CA GLY A 5 4.47 12.62 -4.81
C GLY A 5 3.09 13.25 -4.60
N PRO A 6 2.14 13.00 -5.52
CA PRO A 6 0.77 13.49 -5.39
C PRO A 6 -0.05 12.75 -4.32
N GLY A 7 0.46 11.66 -3.76
CA GLY A 7 -0.30 10.77 -2.88
C GLY A 7 -1.27 9.86 -3.64
N PHE A 8 -2.13 9.18 -2.88
CA PHE A 8 -3.25 8.39 -3.38
C PHE A 8 -4.49 9.29 -3.58
N ALA A 9 -5.40 8.90 -4.48
CA ALA A 9 -6.76 9.44 -4.45
C ALA A 9 -7.45 8.95 -3.16
N GLU A 10 -8.25 9.80 -2.49
CA GLU A 10 -8.87 9.46 -1.20
C GLU A 10 -9.70 8.17 -1.30
N GLU A 11 -10.50 8.04 -2.35
CA GLU A 11 -11.33 6.86 -2.62
C GLU A 11 -10.53 5.61 -2.98
N PHE A 12 -9.24 5.76 -3.29
CA PHE A 12 -8.38 4.66 -3.70
C PHE A 12 -7.56 4.07 -2.55
N ILE A 13 -7.40 4.77 -1.44
CA ILE A 13 -6.59 4.30 -0.30
C ILE A 13 -7.09 2.93 0.19
N ASP A 14 -8.40 2.80 0.35
CA ASP A 14 -9.02 1.55 0.83
C ASP A 14 -8.85 0.40 -0.17
N LEU A 15 -8.76 0.72 -1.46
CA LEU A 15 -8.61 -0.24 -2.56
C LEU A 15 -7.14 -0.48 -2.93
N ALA A 16 -6.19 0.25 -2.33
CA ALA A 16 -4.80 0.25 -2.76
C ALA A 16 -4.13 -1.14 -2.59
N PHE A 17 -4.65 -1.95 -1.65
CA PHE A 17 -4.18 -3.31 -1.37
C PHE A 17 -4.94 -4.40 -2.15
N ASP A 18 -5.98 -4.04 -2.90
CA ASP A 18 -6.70 -5.00 -3.72
C ASP A 18 -5.90 -5.36 -4.99
N PRO A 19 -5.83 -6.64 -5.37
CA PRO A 19 -5.14 -7.05 -6.59
C PRO A 19 -5.73 -6.36 -7.84
N PHE A 20 -4.84 -5.85 -8.70
CA PHE A 20 -5.19 -5.16 -9.96
C PHE A 20 -5.86 -3.80 -9.80
N SER A 21 -6.00 -3.30 -8.57
CA SER A 21 -6.51 -1.97 -8.31
C SER A 21 -5.54 -0.89 -8.80
N ARG A 22 -6.09 0.12 -9.48
CA ARG A 22 -5.34 1.27 -10.01
C ARG A 22 -6.03 2.57 -9.68
N GLY A 23 -5.33 3.46 -8.99
CA GLY A 23 -5.76 4.85 -8.81
C GLY A 23 -5.75 5.59 -10.14
N ASP A 24 -6.60 6.60 -10.27
CA ASP A 24 -6.78 7.37 -11.51
C ASP A 24 -5.46 7.93 -12.10
N PRO A 25 -4.51 8.47 -11.30
CA PRO A 25 -3.21 8.93 -11.81
C PRO A 25 -2.32 7.81 -12.37
N ALA A 26 -2.54 6.56 -11.94
CA ALA A 26 -1.76 5.39 -12.35
C ALA A 26 -2.33 4.69 -13.61
N ARG A 27 -3.50 5.09 -14.12
CA ARG A 27 -4.08 4.52 -15.34
C ARG A 27 -3.24 4.80 -16.60
N SER A 28 -2.42 5.84 -16.57
CA SER A 28 -1.56 6.25 -17.70
C SER A 28 -0.13 5.70 -17.62
N GLY A 29 0.27 5.06 -16.52
CA GLY A 29 1.64 4.60 -16.28
C GLY A 29 1.82 3.07 -16.36
N PRO A 30 3.05 2.58 -16.55
CA PRO A 30 3.35 1.14 -16.48
C PRO A 30 3.17 0.62 -15.05
N GLY A 31 2.40 -0.46 -14.88
CA GLY A 31 2.21 -1.13 -13.59
C GLY A 31 0.90 -1.93 -13.56
N ALA A 32 0.95 -3.15 -13.05
CA ALA A 32 -0.22 -4.04 -13.04
C ALA A 32 -1.21 -3.77 -11.88
N GLY A 33 -0.87 -2.90 -10.92
CA GLY A 33 -1.65 -2.73 -9.68
C GLY A 33 -1.49 -3.90 -8.71
N LEU A 34 -0.32 -4.55 -8.70
CA LEU A 34 -0.05 -5.73 -7.86
C LEU A 34 0.88 -5.46 -6.68
N GLY A 35 1.65 -4.36 -6.71
CA GLY A 35 2.73 -4.13 -5.74
C GLY A 35 2.24 -4.13 -4.30
N LEU A 36 1.23 -3.31 -3.98
CA LEU A 36 0.70 -3.20 -2.63
C LEU A 36 -0.09 -4.45 -2.19
N ALA A 37 -0.82 -5.08 -3.12
CA ALA A 37 -1.47 -6.37 -2.84
C ALA A 37 -0.47 -7.45 -2.42
N ILE A 38 0.70 -7.52 -3.09
CA ILE A 38 1.78 -8.44 -2.70
C ILE A 38 2.34 -8.08 -1.32
N VAL A 39 2.52 -6.79 -1.03
CA VAL A 39 3.02 -6.34 0.28
C VAL A 39 2.07 -6.75 1.41
N ASP A 40 0.75 -6.58 1.24
CA ASP A 40 -0.24 -7.01 2.25
C ASP A 40 -0.21 -8.53 2.47
N VAL A 41 -0.16 -9.33 1.39
CA VAL A 41 -0.02 -10.79 1.49
C VAL A 41 1.23 -11.19 2.26
N ILE A 42 2.38 -10.56 1.99
CA ILE A 42 3.64 -10.85 2.67
C ILE A 42 3.57 -10.43 4.14
N ALA A 43 3.05 -9.23 4.44
CA ALA A 43 2.93 -8.75 5.82
C ALA A 43 2.04 -9.69 6.66
N ARG A 44 0.89 -10.10 6.12
CA ARG A 44 -0.01 -11.05 6.78
C ARG A 44 0.60 -12.44 6.97
N ALA A 45 1.40 -12.92 6.01
CA ALA A 45 2.12 -14.19 6.17
C ALA A 45 3.10 -14.17 7.35
N HIS A 46 3.53 -12.98 7.80
CA HIS A 46 4.37 -12.78 8.99
C HIS A 46 3.58 -12.38 10.23
N GLY A 47 2.25 -12.53 10.23
CA GLY A 47 1.37 -12.16 11.35
C GLY A 47 1.12 -10.66 11.50
N GLY A 48 1.50 -9.87 10.48
CA GLY A 48 1.37 -8.42 10.45
C GLY A 48 0.29 -7.91 9.50
N ALA A 49 0.39 -6.61 9.18
CA ALA A 49 -0.49 -5.93 8.23
C ALA A 49 0.26 -4.83 7.47
N ALA A 50 -0.25 -4.46 6.29
CA ALA A 50 0.24 -3.32 5.52
C ALA A 50 -0.76 -2.17 5.57
N HIS A 51 -0.27 -0.93 5.58
CA HIS A 51 -1.05 0.28 5.73
C HIS A 51 -0.56 1.37 4.77
N ALA A 52 -1.48 2.24 4.37
CA ALA A 52 -1.20 3.39 3.54
C ALA A 52 -2.02 4.59 4.00
N ALA A 53 -1.42 5.78 3.97
CA ALA A 53 -2.10 7.04 4.24
C ALA A 53 -1.51 8.16 3.41
N ASN A 54 -2.34 9.15 3.07
CA ASN A 54 -1.84 10.42 2.55
C ASN A 54 -1.28 11.29 3.67
N ARG A 55 -0.31 12.13 3.31
CA ARG A 55 0.24 13.19 4.16
C ARG A 55 -0.04 14.55 3.52
N ASP A 56 0.33 15.63 4.22
CA ASP A 56 0.29 17.00 3.67
C ASP A 56 0.99 17.09 2.30
N ARG A 57 2.00 16.25 2.08
CA ARG A 57 2.62 15.99 0.79
C ARG A 57 3.03 14.53 0.66
N GLY A 58 2.64 13.90 -0.45
CA GLY A 58 2.97 12.51 -0.76
C GLY A 58 2.20 11.47 0.04
N ALA A 59 2.67 10.22 -0.05
CA ALA A 59 2.14 9.08 0.66
C ALA A 59 3.09 8.55 1.74
N ASP A 60 2.51 7.94 2.78
CA ASP A 60 3.21 7.04 3.71
C ASP A 60 2.64 5.63 3.56
N VAL A 61 3.52 4.64 3.38
CA VAL A 61 3.17 3.21 3.32
C VAL A 61 4.05 2.47 4.29
N TRP A 62 3.46 1.73 5.23
CA TRP A 62 4.20 1.00 6.26
C TRP A 62 3.62 -0.40 6.46
N ILE A 63 4.41 -1.24 7.13
CA ILE A 63 3.95 -2.53 7.62
C ILE A 63 4.07 -2.54 9.14
N GLU A 64 3.15 -3.22 9.78
CA GLU A 64 3.18 -3.54 11.20
C GLU A 64 3.44 -5.03 11.31
N LEU A 65 4.41 -5.42 12.14
CA LEU A 65 4.76 -6.81 12.40
C LEU A 65 4.70 -7.04 13.91
N PRO A 66 4.36 -8.26 14.36
CA PRO A 66 4.43 -8.61 15.77
C PRO A 66 5.90 -8.60 16.24
N ASP A 67 6.13 -8.10 17.46
CA ASP A 67 7.46 -8.06 18.07
C ASP A 67 8.02 -9.48 18.34
N GLU A 68 7.13 -10.46 18.50
CA GLU A 68 7.48 -11.87 18.62
C GLU A 68 7.09 -12.64 17.34
N PRO A 69 8.01 -13.44 16.76
CA PRO A 69 7.68 -14.24 15.60
C PRO A 69 6.60 -15.27 15.95
N THR A 70 5.55 -15.32 15.14
CA THR A 70 4.51 -16.35 15.26
C THR A 70 5.13 -17.71 14.92
N ALA A 71 5.08 -18.65 15.87
CA ALA A 71 5.67 -19.99 15.78
C ALA A 71 4.92 -20.92 14.82
#